data_AF-A0A847M4S0-F1
#
_entry.id   AF-A0A847M4S0-F1
#
_cell.length_a   1.000
_cell.length_b   1.000
_cell.length_c   1.000
_cell.angle_alpha   90.00
_cell.angle_beta   90.00
_cell.angle_gamma   90.00
#
_symmetry.space_group_name_H-M   'P 1'
#
loop_
_entity.id
_entity.type
_entity.pdbx_description
1 polymer ?
#
loop_
_entity_poly.entity_id
_entity_poly.type
_entity_poly.pdbx_seq_one_letter_code
_entity_poly.pdbx_strand_id
1 'polypeptide(L)'
;MKRLFSFILCVGLLVPVVFAQSTPKRVLTQAKIDKFLSDLPKLSKELERFADKYDQAFGMDSPEMAESFSQFTVPDVAAMFKAIQADAEVKKILAKYGWNDFWEVYGAVLSGYFLITFEDLAAQMNSPEFTKSIEHSKANYNKDDYQLVKKNQAKIQEVFESLE
;
A
#
# COMPACT_ATOMS: atom_id res chain seq x y z
N MET A 1 8.12 -12.40 13.24
CA MET A 1 8.12 -12.91 11.85
C MET A 1 6.91 -12.48 11.02
N LYS A 2 5.74 -12.15 11.60
CA LYS A 2 4.60 -11.57 10.85
C LYS A 2 4.60 -10.03 10.72
N ARG A 3 5.60 -9.34 11.27
CA ARG A 3 5.51 -7.89 11.53
C ARG A 3 5.70 -7.01 10.29
N LEU A 4 6.61 -7.37 9.37
CA LEU A 4 6.92 -6.51 8.22
C LEU A 4 5.80 -6.46 7.17
N PHE A 5 5.09 -7.58 6.92
CA PHE A 5 3.97 -7.61 5.97
C PHE A 5 2.72 -6.91 6.51
N SER A 6 2.42 -7.05 7.81
CA SER A 6 1.37 -6.26 8.47
C SER A 6 1.70 -4.77 8.51
N PHE A 7 2.98 -4.38 8.46
CA PHE A 7 3.38 -2.97 8.42
C PHE A 7 3.11 -2.31 7.08
N ILE A 8 3.39 -2.97 5.96
CA ILE A 8 3.08 -2.40 4.63
C ILE A 8 1.54 -2.21 4.50
N LEU A 9 0.76 -3.06 5.16
CA LEU A 9 -0.69 -2.95 5.27
C LEU A 9 -1.11 -1.71 6.11
N CYS A 10 -0.45 -1.38 7.22
CA CYS A 10 -0.90 -0.29 8.10
C CYS A 10 -0.61 1.15 7.63
N VAL A 11 0.24 1.38 6.61
CA VAL A 11 0.62 2.76 6.20
C VAL A 11 -0.26 3.35 5.08
N GLY A 12 -1.50 2.85 4.94
CA GLY A 12 -2.49 3.42 4.02
C GLY A 12 -2.96 4.84 4.37
N LEU A 13 -2.66 5.35 5.57
CA LEU A 13 -3.19 6.61 6.09
C LEU A 13 -2.25 7.83 5.95
N LEU A 14 -1.02 7.64 5.48
CA LEU A 14 0.02 8.67 5.57
C LEU A 14 0.68 8.99 4.24
N VAL A 15 -0.09 9.02 3.16
CA VAL A 15 0.36 9.68 1.94
C VAL A 15 -0.48 10.94 1.73
N PRO A 16 -0.26 12.03 2.51
CA PRO A 16 -0.60 13.35 2.01
C PRO A 16 0.48 13.69 0.98
N VAL A 17 0.41 13.04 -0.19
CA VAL A 17 1.23 13.48 -1.31
C VAL A 17 0.55 14.73 -1.86
N VAL A 18 1.07 15.84 -1.34
CA VAL A 18 1.13 17.15 -1.95
C VAL A 18 1.41 16.99 -3.45
N PHE A 19 0.38 17.00 -4.29
CA PHE A 19 0.50 17.39 -5.68
C PHE A 19 -0.69 18.27 -6.07
N ALA A 20 -0.35 19.36 -6.75
CA ALA A 20 -1.23 20.40 -7.24
C ALA A 20 -2.37 19.86 -8.13
N GLN A 21 -3.35 20.73 -8.38
CA GLN A 21 -4.62 20.61 -9.12
C GLN A 21 -4.62 19.92 -10.52
N SER A 22 -3.87 18.87 -10.75
CA SER A 22 -4.02 18.00 -11.92
C SER A 22 -5.09 16.95 -11.65
N THR A 23 -5.94 16.68 -12.65
CA THR A 23 -6.87 15.53 -12.61
C THR A 23 -6.09 14.26 -12.21
N PRO A 24 -6.55 13.48 -11.22
CA PRO A 24 -5.84 12.28 -10.78
C PRO A 24 -5.59 11.34 -11.97
N LYS A 25 -4.33 10.99 -12.22
CA LYS A 25 -3.93 10.07 -13.30
C LYS A 25 -4.56 8.71 -13.05
N ARG A 26 -5.16 8.12 -14.09
CA ARG A 26 -5.62 6.73 -14.06
C ARG A 26 -4.42 5.78 -14.14
N VAL A 27 -4.34 4.83 -13.21
CA VAL A 27 -3.26 3.85 -13.10
C VAL A 27 -3.74 2.45 -13.46
N LEU A 28 -4.98 2.10 -13.08
CA LEU A 28 -5.50 0.74 -13.12
C LEU A 28 -6.32 0.46 -14.38
N THR A 29 -6.18 -0.80 -14.81
CA THR A 29 -7.08 -1.48 -15.74
C THR A 29 -7.43 -2.83 -15.12
N GLN A 30 -8.50 -3.49 -15.59
CA GLN A 30 -8.84 -4.82 -15.08
C GLN A 30 -7.67 -5.80 -15.26
N ALA A 31 -7.01 -5.78 -16.42
CA ALA A 31 -5.84 -6.63 -16.67
C ALA A 31 -4.68 -6.37 -15.69
N LYS A 32 -4.44 -5.11 -15.30
CA LYS A 32 -3.42 -4.78 -14.30
C LYS A 32 -3.81 -5.28 -12.91
N ILE A 33 -5.06 -5.12 -12.49
CA ILE A 33 -5.54 -5.65 -11.21
C ILE A 33 -5.44 -7.17 -11.19
N ASP A 34 -5.91 -7.85 -12.24
CA ASP A 34 -5.87 -9.32 -12.31
C ASP A 34 -4.43 -9.84 -12.24
N LYS A 35 -3.51 -9.20 -12.99
CA LYS A 35 -2.08 -9.52 -12.94
C LYS A 35 -1.50 -9.25 -11.54
N PHE A 36 -1.81 -8.09 -10.96
CA PHE A 36 -1.34 -7.71 -9.62
C PHE A 36 -1.76 -8.74 -8.57
N LEU A 37 -3.04 -9.10 -8.54
CA LEU A 37 -3.59 -10.07 -7.58
C LEU A 37 -3.01 -11.48 -7.79
N SER A 38 -2.72 -11.88 -9.03
CA SER A 38 -2.09 -13.18 -9.31
C SER A 38 -0.60 -13.24 -8.96
N ASP A 39 0.10 -12.12 -9.08
CA ASP A 39 1.55 -12.06 -8.86
C ASP A 39 1.91 -11.72 -7.42
N LEU A 40 1.07 -10.95 -6.72
CA LEU A 40 1.39 -10.43 -5.38
C LEU A 40 1.79 -11.53 -4.39
N PRO A 41 1.08 -12.67 -4.24
CA PRO A 41 1.51 -13.73 -3.33
C PRO A 41 2.89 -14.31 -3.66
N LYS A 42 3.23 -14.41 -4.95
CA LYS A 42 4.52 -14.95 -5.42
C LYS A 42 5.63 -13.94 -5.17
N LEU A 43 5.37 -12.66 -5.47
CA LEU A 43 6.28 -11.55 -5.22
C LEU A 43 6.57 -11.40 -3.73
N SER A 44 5.54 -11.43 -2.88
CA SER A 44 5.68 -11.39 -1.42
C SER A 44 6.64 -12.47 -0.93
N LYS A 45 6.44 -13.73 -1.35
CA LYS A 45 7.31 -14.85 -0.98
C LYS A 45 8.76 -14.71 -1.45
N GLU A 46 9.00 -14.10 -2.61
CA GLU A 46 10.38 -13.82 -3.05
C GLU A 46 11.01 -12.65 -2.28
N LEU A 47 10.22 -11.63 -1.97
CA LEU A 47 10.66 -10.44 -1.22
C LEU A 47 10.90 -10.72 0.27
N GLU A 48 10.19 -11.69 0.86
CA GLU A 48 10.39 -12.18 2.25
C GLU A 48 11.85 -12.54 2.54
N ARG A 49 12.59 -13.03 1.54
CA ARG A 49 14.01 -13.39 1.68
C ARG A 49 14.91 -12.19 1.99
N PHE A 50 14.41 -10.98 1.77
CA PHE A 50 15.09 -9.73 2.06
C PHE A 50 14.49 -9.00 3.26
N ALA A 51 13.51 -9.59 3.95
CA ALA A 51 12.86 -8.98 5.11
C ALA A 51 13.90 -8.60 6.18
N ASP A 52 14.78 -9.53 6.57
CA ASP A 52 15.81 -9.29 7.59
C ASP A 52 16.75 -8.12 7.23
N LYS A 53 17.07 -7.94 5.94
CA LYS A 53 17.91 -6.84 5.47
C LYS A 53 17.23 -5.49 5.73
N TYR A 54 15.94 -5.39 5.44
CA TYR A 54 15.19 -4.16 5.67
C TYR A 54 14.87 -3.97 7.14
N ASP A 55 14.57 -5.05 7.87
CA ASP A 55 14.38 -4.99 9.31
C ASP A 55 15.61 -4.40 9.99
N GLN A 56 16.81 -4.88 9.67
CA GLN A 56 18.06 -4.31 10.17
C GLN A 56 18.31 -2.87 9.70
N ALA A 57 18.09 -2.59 8.41
CA ALA A 57 18.36 -1.26 7.84
C ALA A 57 17.47 -0.16 8.44
N PHE A 58 16.27 -0.52 8.89
CA PHE A 58 15.32 0.39 9.51
C PHE A 58 15.18 0.18 11.03
N GLY A 59 16.06 -0.64 11.62
CA GLY A 59 16.07 -0.94 13.06
C GLY A 59 14.82 -1.65 13.56
N MET A 60 14.01 -2.27 12.71
CA MET A 60 12.75 -2.93 13.05
C MET A 60 12.94 -4.19 13.90
N ASP A 61 14.16 -4.73 13.91
CA ASP A 61 14.60 -5.83 14.75
C ASP A 61 15.12 -5.38 16.13
N SER A 62 15.23 -4.07 16.37
CA SER A 62 15.72 -3.52 17.63
C SER A 62 14.63 -3.50 18.71
N PRO A 63 14.98 -3.78 19.99
CA PRO A 63 14.06 -3.64 21.12
C PRO A 63 13.54 -2.21 21.27
N GLU A 64 14.35 -1.19 20.98
CA GLU A 64 13.94 0.22 21.03
C GLU A 64 12.81 0.51 20.03
N MET A 65 12.86 -0.10 18.85
CA MET A 65 11.86 0.07 17.79
C MET A 65 10.55 -0.66 18.07
N ALA A 66 10.63 -1.81 18.75
CA ALA A 66 9.44 -2.51 19.25
C ALA A 66 8.63 -1.66 20.25
N GLU A 67 9.28 -0.76 20.98
CA GLU A 67 8.65 0.18 21.92
C GLU A 67 8.26 1.52 21.27
N SER A 68 9.00 1.96 20.25
CA SER A 68 8.82 3.25 19.58
C SER A 68 8.05 3.16 18.27
N PHE A 69 7.26 2.10 18.07
CA PHE A 69 6.49 1.94 16.85
C PHE A 69 5.47 3.08 16.60
N SER A 70 5.02 3.74 17.67
CA SER A 70 4.21 4.96 17.64
C SER A 70 4.95 6.22 17.18
N GLN A 71 6.28 6.16 17.01
CA GLN A 71 7.14 7.28 16.61
C GLN A 71 7.47 7.29 15.12
N PHE A 72 7.11 6.24 14.36
CA PHE A 72 7.33 6.22 12.92
C PHE A 72 6.55 7.36 12.26
N THR A 73 7.27 8.30 11.67
CA THR A 73 6.65 9.45 11.00
C THR A 73 6.36 9.13 9.54
N VAL A 74 5.52 9.96 8.91
CA VAL A 74 5.26 9.89 7.47
C VAL A 74 6.56 9.92 6.64
N PRO A 75 7.51 10.85 6.90
CA PRO A 75 8.81 10.83 6.26
C PRO A 75 9.59 9.52 6.39
N ASP A 76 9.57 8.88 7.57
CA ASP A 76 10.35 7.66 7.81
C ASP A 76 9.82 6.51 6.97
N VAL A 77 8.50 6.37 6.90
CA VAL A 77 7.87 5.37 6.02
C VAL A 77 8.17 5.69 4.55
N ALA A 78 8.04 6.95 4.14
CA ALA A 78 8.34 7.34 2.76
C ALA A 78 9.80 7.04 2.38
N ALA A 79 10.75 7.26 3.30
CA ALA A 79 12.16 6.92 3.11
C ALA A 79 12.38 5.41 2.98
N MET A 80 11.73 4.61 3.83
CA MET A 80 11.75 3.15 3.76
C MET A 80 11.25 2.64 2.40
N PHE A 81 10.08 3.10 1.97
CA PHE A 81 9.54 2.74 0.65
C PHE A 81 10.48 3.14 -0.48
N LYS A 82 11.04 4.35 -0.43
CA LYS A 82 11.97 4.84 -1.46
C LYS A 82 13.24 3.97 -1.54
N ALA A 83 13.77 3.54 -0.40
CA ALA A 83 14.93 2.65 -0.35
C ALA A 83 14.62 1.26 -0.94
N ILE A 84 13.48 0.66 -0.58
CA ILE A 84 13.02 -0.62 -1.16
C ILE A 84 12.82 -0.49 -2.68
N GLN A 85 12.19 0.59 -3.13
CA GLN A 85 11.98 0.87 -4.55
C GLN A 85 13.29 1.05 -5.32
N ALA A 86 14.33 1.59 -4.67
CA ALA A 86 15.63 1.83 -5.29
C ALA A 86 16.51 0.57 -5.37
N ASP A 87 16.24 -0.43 -4.53
CA ASP A 87 17.04 -1.64 -4.39
C ASP A 87 17.12 -2.47 -5.68
N ALA A 88 18.34 -2.90 -6.03
CA ALA A 88 18.60 -3.60 -7.28
C ALA A 88 18.02 -5.02 -7.31
N GLU A 89 18.02 -5.74 -6.18
CA GLU A 89 17.46 -7.10 -6.12
C GLU A 89 15.93 -7.05 -6.17
N VAL A 90 15.32 -6.07 -5.49
CA VAL A 90 13.86 -5.84 -5.61
C VAL A 90 13.47 -5.52 -7.05
N LYS A 91 14.19 -4.61 -7.70
CA LYS A 91 13.97 -4.29 -9.13
C LYS A 91 14.11 -5.52 -10.02
N LYS A 92 15.12 -6.35 -9.78
CA LYS A 92 15.36 -7.59 -10.53
C LYS A 92 14.22 -8.59 -10.36
N ILE A 93 13.69 -8.73 -9.15
CA ILE A 93 12.52 -9.58 -8.88
C ILE A 93 11.30 -9.03 -9.62
N LEU A 94 10.99 -7.74 -9.49
CA LEU A 94 9.86 -7.13 -10.20
C LEU A 94 9.98 -7.30 -11.73
N ALA A 95 11.18 -7.10 -12.29
CA ALA A 95 11.46 -7.30 -13.70
C ALA A 95 11.24 -8.75 -14.17
N LYS A 96 11.59 -9.76 -13.34
CA LYS A 96 11.33 -11.18 -13.63
C LYS A 96 9.84 -11.48 -13.83
N TYR A 97 8.96 -10.74 -13.15
CA TYR A 97 7.51 -10.84 -13.30
C TYR A 97 6.94 -9.86 -14.35
N GLY A 98 7.80 -9.11 -15.05
CA GLY A 98 7.41 -8.16 -16.08
C GLY A 98 6.80 -6.86 -15.55
N TRP A 99 7.13 -6.48 -14.31
CA TRP A 99 6.64 -5.24 -13.72
C TRP A 99 7.62 -4.09 -13.86
N ASN A 100 7.15 -2.99 -14.46
CA ASN A 100 7.88 -1.72 -14.53
C ASN A 100 7.19 -0.60 -13.72
N ASP A 101 5.89 -0.75 -13.46
CA ASP A 101 5.02 0.19 -12.76
C ASP A 101 4.40 -0.43 -11.49
N PHE A 102 5.01 -1.48 -10.93
CA PHE A 102 4.49 -2.23 -9.78
C PHE A 102 4.08 -1.30 -8.64
N TRP A 103 4.92 -0.35 -8.27
CA TRP A 103 4.69 0.52 -7.12
C TRP A 103 3.56 1.52 -7.36
N GLU A 104 3.35 1.98 -8.60
CA GLU A 104 2.18 2.79 -8.96
C GLU A 104 0.90 1.97 -8.80
N VAL A 105 0.90 0.72 -9.30
CA VAL A 105 -0.25 -0.20 -9.20
C VAL A 105 -0.52 -0.60 -7.75
N TYR A 106 0.51 -0.95 -6.99
CA TYR A 106 0.44 -1.31 -5.58
C TYR A 106 -0.18 -0.17 -4.76
N GLY A 107 0.34 1.05 -4.92
CA GLY A 107 -0.19 2.24 -4.24
C GLY A 107 -1.64 2.52 -4.62
N ALA A 108 -1.98 2.45 -5.91
CA ALA A 108 -3.35 2.67 -6.37
C ALA A 108 -4.32 1.64 -5.78
N VAL A 109 -3.99 0.35 -5.80
CA VAL A 109 -4.85 -0.71 -5.22
C VAL A 109 -4.98 -0.53 -3.70
N LEU A 110 -3.86 -0.33 -2.98
CA LEU A 110 -3.86 -0.23 -1.53
C LEU A 110 -4.63 1.01 -1.05
N SER A 111 -4.36 2.19 -1.61
CA SER A 111 -5.07 3.42 -1.26
C SER A 111 -6.56 3.32 -1.61
N GLY A 112 -6.92 2.75 -2.76
CA GLY A 112 -8.33 2.54 -3.12
C GLY A 112 -9.04 1.60 -2.16
N TYR A 113 -8.38 0.51 -1.75
CA TYR A 113 -8.92 -0.46 -0.81
C TYR A 113 -9.18 0.18 0.56
N PHE A 114 -8.21 0.93 1.09
CA PHE A 114 -8.38 1.64 2.35
C PHE A 114 -9.45 2.72 2.31
N LEU A 115 -9.57 3.47 1.21
CA LEU A 115 -10.67 4.43 1.05
C LEU A 115 -12.02 3.75 1.23
N ILE A 116 -12.22 2.59 0.61
CA ILE A 116 -13.49 1.84 0.73
C ILE A 116 -13.68 1.35 2.17
N THR A 117 -12.67 0.74 2.78
CA THR A 117 -12.76 0.26 4.17
C THR A 117 -13.05 1.40 5.15
N PHE A 118 -12.46 2.59 4.95
CA PHE A 118 -12.70 3.74 5.81
C PHE A 118 -14.06 4.39 5.57
N GLU A 119 -14.60 4.36 4.36
CA GLU A 119 -16.01 4.76 4.11
C GLU A 119 -16.97 3.91 4.94
N ASP A 120 -16.78 2.58 4.91
CA ASP A 120 -17.60 1.65 5.69
C ASP A 120 -17.45 1.89 7.20
N LEU A 121 -16.24 2.21 7.67
CA LEU A 121 -15.98 2.55 9.07
C LEU A 121 -16.59 3.91 9.47
N ALA A 122 -16.50 4.92 8.60
CA ALA A 122 -17.05 6.25 8.86
C ALA A 122 -18.57 6.22 8.99
N ALA A 123 -19.23 5.42 8.15
CA ALA A 123 -20.67 5.17 8.25
C ALA A 123 -21.07 4.55 9.61
N GLN A 124 -20.20 3.75 10.22
CA GLN A 124 -20.42 3.15 11.53
C GLN A 124 -20.12 4.11 12.69
N MET A 125 -19.06 4.93 12.55
CA MET A 125 -18.61 5.85 13.61
C MET A 125 -19.45 7.11 13.75
N ASN A 126 -20.25 7.48 12.73
CA ASN A 126 -21.00 8.74 12.70
C ASN A 126 -20.14 9.98 12.99
N SER A 127 -18.89 10.01 12.54
CA SER A 127 -17.99 11.17 12.69
C SER A 127 -17.96 12.02 11.42
N PRO A 128 -18.47 13.27 11.45
CA PRO A 128 -18.42 14.18 10.30
C PRO A 128 -17.00 14.55 9.87
N GLU A 129 -16.08 14.73 10.83
CA GLU A 129 -14.68 15.09 10.56
C GLU A 129 -13.95 13.96 9.84
N PHE A 130 -14.17 12.72 10.28
CA PHE A 130 -13.60 11.54 9.65
C PHE A 130 -14.17 11.35 8.24
N THR A 131 -15.49 11.49 8.08
CA THR A 131 -16.16 11.45 6.78
C THR A 131 -15.58 12.50 5.81
N LYS A 132 -15.38 13.73 6.29
CA LYS A 132 -14.80 14.83 5.49
C LYS A 132 -13.36 14.53 5.05
N SER A 133 -12.56 13.89 5.91
CA SER A 133 -11.19 13.48 5.57
C SER A 133 -11.16 12.42 4.45
N ILE A 134 -12.08 11.45 4.51
CA ILE A 134 -12.22 10.41 3.49
C ILE A 134 -12.68 11.00 2.16
N GLU A 135 -13.70 11.86 2.17
CA GLU A 135 -14.18 12.53 0.96
C GLU A 135 -13.10 13.40 0.31
N HIS A 136 -12.28 14.09 1.10
CA HIS A 136 -11.13 14.82 0.58
C HIS A 136 -10.11 13.89 -0.10
N SER A 137 -9.81 12.75 0.53
CA SER A 137 -8.88 11.76 -0.01
C SER A 137 -9.42 11.12 -1.30
N LYS A 138 -10.72 10.80 -1.34
CA LYS A 138 -11.42 10.26 -2.51
C LYS A 138 -11.46 11.26 -3.67
N ALA A 139 -11.62 12.56 -3.40
CA ALA A 139 -11.61 13.59 -4.43
C ALA A 139 -10.26 13.69 -5.16
N ASN A 140 -9.17 13.33 -4.47
CA ASN A 140 -7.81 13.28 -5.02
C ASN A 140 -7.46 11.92 -5.65
N TYR A 141 -8.37 10.95 -5.61
CA TYR A 141 -8.18 9.62 -6.16
C TYR A 141 -8.87 9.49 -7.53
N ASN A 142 -8.30 8.71 -8.46
CA ASN A 142 -8.90 8.54 -9.78
C ASN A 142 -10.22 7.77 -9.71
N LYS A 143 -11.30 8.35 -10.27
CA LYS A 143 -12.65 7.78 -10.19
C LYS A 143 -12.78 6.40 -10.83
N ASP A 144 -12.14 6.18 -11.98
CA ASP A 144 -12.21 4.89 -12.68
C ASP A 144 -11.49 3.80 -11.90
N ASP A 145 -10.31 4.14 -11.35
CA ASP A 145 -9.55 3.24 -10.49
C ASP A 145 -10.37 2.87 -9.25
N TYR A 146 -11.10 3.83 -8.66
CA TYR A 146 -11.88 3.59 -7.44
C TYR A 146 -13.00 2.59 -7.71
N GLN A 147 -13.71 2.75 -8.83
CA GLN A 147 -14.74 1.79 -9.24
C GLN A 147 -14.17 0.40 -9.54
N LEU A 148 -12.97 0.35 -10.13
CA LEU A 148 -12.26 -0.90 -10.39
C LEU A 148 -11.85 -1.61 -9.10
N VAL A 149 -11.28 -0.89 -8.13
CA VAL A 149 -10.92 -1.44 -6.82
C VAL A 149 -12.18 -1.91 -6.09
N LYS A 150 -13.24 -1.09 -6.06
CA LYS A 150 -14.53 -1.46 -5.45
C LYS A 150 -15.14 -2.72 -6.05
N LYS A 151 -15.13 -2.85 -7.38
CA LYS A 151 -15.60 -4.06 -8.07
C LYS A 151 -14.81 -5.31 -7.68
N ASN A 152 -13.52 -5.16 -7.36
CA ASN A 152 -12.62 -6.27 -7.04
C ASN A 152 -12.32 -6.39 -5.52
N GLN A 153 -13.03 -5.65 -4.66
CA GLN A 153 -12.74 -5.52 -3.22
C GLN A 153 -12.57 -6.88 -2.53
N ALA A 154 -13.51 -7.81 -2.73
CA ALA A 154 -13.45 -9.13 -2.12
C ALA A 154 -12.20 -9.93 -2.52
N LYS A 155 -11.78 -9.85 -3.79
CA LYS A 155 -10.57 -10.53 -4.27
C LYS A 155 -9.30 -9.88 -3.73
N ILE A 156 -9.30 -8.55 -3.63
CA ILE A 156 -8.17 -7.80 -3.06
C ILE A 156 -8.01 -8.17 -1.59
N GLN A 157 -9.11 -8.20 -0.83
CA GLN A 157 -9.14 -8.62 0.56
C GLN A 157 -8.61 -10.05 0.72
N GLU A 158 -9.15 -11.01 -0.04
CA GLU A 158 -8.71 -12.41 0.00
C GLU A 158 -7.20 -12.55 -0.25
N VAL A 159 -6.67 -11.84 -1.25
CA VAL A 159 -5.23 -11.86 -1.54
C VAL A 159 -4.44 -11.25 -0.39
N PHE A 160 -4.86 -10.11 0.17
CA PHE A 160 -4.15 -9.49 1.30
C PHE A 160 -4.16 -10.36 2.55
N GLU A 161 -5.28 -10.97 2.88
CA GLU A 161 -5.40 -11.92 4.00
C GLU A 161 -4.51 -13.16 3.79
N SER A 162 -4.31 -13.59 2.54
CA SER A 162 -3.40 -14.72 2.24
C SER A 162 -1.91 -14.42 2.44
N LEU A 163 -1.54 -13.14 2.66
CA LEU A 163 -0.16 -12.73 2.95
C LEU A 163 0.17 -12.73 4.44
N GLU A 164 -0.81 -12.96 5.33
CA GLU A 164 -0.65 -12.97 6.80
C GLU A 164 -0.30 -14.34 7.40
#